data_AF-A0A2V8LP16-F1
#
_entry.id   AF-A0A2V8LP16-F1
#
_cell.length_a   1.000
_cell.length_b   1.000
_cell.length_c   1.000
_cell.angle_alpha   90.00
_cell.angle_beta   90.00
_cell.angle_gamma   90.00
#
_symmetry.space_group_name_H-M   'P 1'
#
loop_
_entity.id
_entity.type
_entity.pdbx_description
1 polymer ?
#
loop_
_entity_poly.entity_id
_entity_poly.type
_entity_poly.pdbx_seq_one_letter_code
_entity_poly.pdbx_strand_id
1 'polypeptide(L)'
;MSRNNIWAHLAIALVLVLVAAFAGQIGRWRRNWTPVKQSSSSAETSRDSDESEESSSDDRRDDHKAEVLVRFRAGVTQDAIEKIAQRLNDEIEDRIEAIDGLDVIEDENGKDAESVVAQYRALPEVDYAEANSEIKLDHDDSGRKHLHADDELFFRQWGLFNSGQNGGRAGADISAMRAWAVTTGSDKTVVAVLDSGVDYTHPDLANNIWTRPPIIKAYQDDDLTSDGPIDDVHGFNLVEDNGDPMDDNGHGTHCAGIIGAEGGNGLGVAGVNWNVKIMPLKFMDENGSGTTKDAIEAINYVIDR
;
A
#
# COMPACT_ATOMS: atom_id res chain seq x y z
N MET A 1 8.96 -26.65 36.50
CA MET A 1 10.31 -26.73 35.87
C MET A 1 11.35 -26.68 36.98
N SER A 2 12.26 -27.66 37.04
CA SER A 2 13.20 -27.83 38.15
C SER A 2 14.32 -26.77 38.15
N ARG A 3 14.69 -26.28 39.34
CA ARG A 3 15.63 -25.16 39.58
C ARG A 3 17.12 -25.48 39.32
N ASN A 4 17.44 -26.52 38.54
CA ASN A 4 18.82 -27.02 38.41
C ASN A 4 19.59 -26.58 37.16
N ASN A 5 19.02 -25.79 36.24
CA ASN A 5 19.70 -25.43 34.98
C ASN A 5 20.05 -23.94 34.79
N ILE A 6 19.76 -23.06 35.76
CA ILE A 6 20.04 -21.62 35.63
C ILE A 6 21.54 -21.33 35.47
N TRP A 7 22.40 -22.08 36.17
CA TRP A 7 23.85 -21.85 36.13
C TRP A 7 24.50 -22.31 34.82
N ALA A 8 23.95 -23.33 34.16
CA ALA A 8 24.41 -23.79 32.85
C ALA A 8 24.07 -22.78 31.74
N HIS A 9 22.86 -22.18 31.79
CA HIS A 9 22.45 -21.16 30.82
C HIS A 9 23.22 -19.84 31.00
N LEU A 10 23.53 -19.44 32.24
CA LEU A 10 24.35 -18.24 32.50
C LEU A 10 25.81 -18.41 32.05
N ALA A 11 26.40 -19.60 32.20
CA ALA A 11 27.76 -19.88 31.72
C ALA A 11 27.87 -19.84 30.19
N ILE A 12 26.86 -20.36 29.47
CA ILE A 12 26.82 -20.32 28.01
C ILE A 12 26.63 -18.89 27.50
N ALA A 13 25.79 -18.08 28.15
CA ALA A 13 25.59 -16.68 27.80
C ALA A 13 26.88 -15.85 27.97
N LEU A 14 27.66 -16.10 29.04
CA LEU A 14 28.92 -15.38 29.28
C LEU A 14 30.00 -15.71 28.23
N VAL A 15 30.08 -16.97 27.78
CA VAL A 15 31.04 -17.38 26.74
C VAL A 15 30.68 -16.78 25.37
N LEU A 16 29.40 -16.68 25.03
CA LEU A 16 28.96 -16.07 23.77
C LEU A 16 29.22 -14.56 23.71
N VAL A 17 29.08 -13.84 24.84
CA VAL A 17 29.38 -12.40 24.91
C VAL A 17 30.89 -12.13 24.76
N LEU A 18 31.75 -12.98 25.33
CA LEU A 18 33.21 -12.82 25.21
C LEU A 18 33.73 -13.16 23.81
N VAL A 19 33.16 -14.17 23.13
CA VAL A 19 33.52 -14.50 21.73
C VAL A 19 33.08 -13.38 20.77
N ALA A 20 31.91 -12.78 20.99
CA ALA A 20 31.45 -11.62 20.21
C ALA A 20 32.34 -10.38 20.42
N ALA A 21 32.81 -10.14 21.65
CA ALA A 21 33.72 -9.04 21.96
C ALA A 21 35.10 -9.18 21.28
N PHE A 22 35.62 -10.41 21.18
CA PHE A 22 36.93 -10.67 20.56
C PHE A 22 36.86 -10.67 19.01
N ALA A 23 35.76 -11.17 18.42
CA ALA A 23 35.54 -11.11 16.97
C ALA A 23 35.33 -9.67 16.46
N GLY A 24 34.70 -8.81 17.27
CA GLY A 24 34.48 -7.40 16.95
C GLY A 24 35.77 -6.56 16.83
N GLN A 25 36.85 -6.95 17.51
CA GLN A 25 38.13 -6.23 17.44
C GLN A 25 38.98 -6.62 16.22
N ILE A 26 38.90 -7.86 15.72
CA ILE A 26 39.64 -8.31 14.52
C ILE A 26 39.10 -7.62 13.24
N GLY A 27 37.80 -7.34 13.19
CA GLY A 27 37.18 -6.61 12.08
C GLY A 27 37.59 -5.14 11.98
N ARG A 28 38.07 -4.53 13.07
CA ARG A 28 38.57 -3.14 13.10
C ARG A 28 40.00 -3.02 12.56
N TRP A 29 40.83 -4.05 12.69
CA TRP A 29 42.22 -4.04 12.19
C TRP A 29 42.33 -4.22 10.67
N ARG A 30 41.36 -4.87 10.02
CA ARG A 30 41.36 -5.03 8.54
C ARG A 30 40.96 -3.77 7.75
N ARG A 31 40.37 -2.75 8.41
CA ARG A 31 39.88 -1.54 7.74
C ARG A 31 40.95 -0.48 7.45
N ASN A 32 42.16 -0.62 8.00
CA ASN A 32 43.24 0.37 7.87
C ASN A 32 44.31 0.01 6.82
N TRP A 33 43.95 -0.74 5.77
CA TRP A 33 44.87 -1.05 4.67
C TRP A 33 44.27 -0.67 3.32
N THR A 34 44.73 0.44 2.74
CA THR A 34 44.61 0.73 1.30
C THR A 34 45.94 1.32 0.80
N PRO A 35 46.50 0.84 -0.33
CA PRO A 35 47.60 1.50 -1.00
C PRO A 35 47.09 2.57 -1.98
N VAL A 36 47.80 3.71 -2.02
CA VAL A 36 47.49 4.90 -2.82
C VAL A 36 48.05 4.80 -4.25
N LYS A 37 47.28 5.28 -5.25
CA LYS A 37 47.69 6.13 -6.41
C LYS A 37 46.53 6.25 -7.42
N GLN A 38 46.31 7.30 -8.23
CA GLN A 38 46.58 8.74 -8.28
C GLN A 38 45.85 9.19 -9.59
N SER A 39 45.10 10.30 -9.60
CA SER A 39 44.37 10.81 -10.78
C SER A 39 45.07 12.00 -11.45
N SER A 40 44.80 12.20 -12.75
CA SER A 40 44.98 13.46 -13.51
C SER A 40 43.99 13.46 -14.69
N SER A 41 43.07 14.44 -14.81
CA SER A 41 43.16 15.65 -15.68
C SER A 41 42.95 15.32 -17.17
N SER A 42 42.16 15.98 -18.03
CA SER A 42 41.44 17.26 -18.07
C SER A 42 40.79 17.42 -19.46
N ALA A 43 39.88 18.39 -19.59
CA ALA A 43 39.70 19.32 -20.72
C ALA A 43 38.41 19.24 -21.55
N GLU A 44 37.76 20.40 -21.56
CA GLU A 44 36.61 20.86 -22.34
C GLU A 44 36.90 20.91 -23.85
N THR A 45 35.85 20.79 -24.68
CA THR A 45 35.70 21.67 -25.84
C THR A 45 34.24 21.75 -26.30
N SER A 46 33.74 22.99 -26.41
CA SER A 46 32.49 23.42 -27.02
C SER A 46 32.50 23.32 -28.54
N ARG A 47 31.36 23.02 -29.18
CA ARG A 47 30.90 23.63 -30.45
C ARG A 47 29.47 23.22 -30.83
N ASP A 48 28.61 24.23 -30.80
CA ASP A 48 27.54 24.62 -31.76
C ASP A 48 27.16 23.64 -32.88
N SER A 49 25.85 23.34 -32.97
CA SER A 49 24.91 23.87 -33.98
C SER A 49 23.86 22.83 -34.44
N ASP A 50 22.59 23.24 -34.36
CA ASP A 50 21.42 22.85 -35.16
C ASP A 50 21.43 21.49 -35.87
N GLU A 51 20.54 20.60 -35.41
CA GLU A 51 19.77 19.73 -36.31
C GLU A 51 18.35 19.55 -35.76
N SER A 52 17.40 20.01 -36.55
CA SER A 52 15.96 19.86 -36.37
C SER A 52 15.57 18.40 -36.59
N GLU A 53 15.21 17.70 -35.51
CA GLU A 53 14.51 16.42 -35.61
C GLU A 53 13.00 16.66 -35.54
N GLU A 54 12.35 16.50 -36.69
CA GLU A 54 10.92 16.21 -36.79
C GLU A 54 10.61 14.96 -35.96
N SER A 55 10.03 15.13 -34.78
CA SER A 55 9.42 14.01 -34.07
C SER A 55 8.09 13.70 -34.75
N SER A 56 8.11 12.81 -35.74
CA SER A 56 6.92 12.11 -36.20
C SER A 56 6.34 11.37 -34.99
N SER A 57 5.25 11.88 -34.43
CA SER A 57 4.41 11.13 -33.50
C SER A 57 3.84 9.93 -34.26
N ASP A 58 4.48 8.78 -34.08
CA ASP A 58 4.00 7.49 -34.55
C ASP A 58 2.68 7.18 -33.82
N ASP A 59 1.57 7.54 -34.47
CA ASP A 59 0.19 7.15 -34.15
C ASP A 59 0.08 5.63 -34.34
N ARG A 60 0.56 4.87 -33.36
CA ARG A 60 0.14 3.48 -33.15
C ARG A 60 -0.79 3.46 -31.95
N ARG A 61 -2.05 3.82 -32.20
CA ARG A 61 -3.15 3.29 -31.41
C ARG A 61 -3.12 1.78 -31.59
N ASP A 62 -2.60 1.08 -30.59
CA ASP A 62 -2.88 -0.33 -30.40
C ASP A 62 -4.40 -0.43 -30.22
N ASP A 63 -5.09 -0.82 -31.28
CA ASP A 63 -6.52 -1.10 -31.29
C ASP A 63 -6.76 -2.48 -30.68
N HIS A 64 -6.20 -2.71 -29.50
CA HIS A 64 -6.43 -3.94 -28.75
C HIS A 64 -7.85 -3.88 -28.21
N LYS A 65 -8.75 -4.65 -28.84
CA LYS A 65 -10.10 -4.88 -28.35
C LYS A 65 -10.04 -5.52 -26.96
N ALA A 66 -11.10 -5.32 -26.19
CA ALA A 66 -11.16 -5.88 -24.85
C ALA A 66 -11.36 -7.39 -24.89
N GLU A 67 -10.44 -8.13 -24.28
CA GLU A 67 -10.57 -9.56 -24.05
C GLU A 67 -10.98 -9.87 -22.60
N VAL A 68 -11.90 -10.82 -22.43
CA VAL A 68 -12.36 -11.30 -21.13
C VAL A 68 -12.34 -12.81 -21.06
N LEU A 69 -12.12 -13.34 -19.87
CA LEU A 69 -12.26 -14.76 -19.55
C LEU A 69 -13.67 -15.00 -19.00
N VAL A 70 -14.47 -15.82 -19.68
CA VAL A 70 -15.85 -16.11 -19.28
C VAL A 70 -16.00 -17.60 -19.02
N ARG A 71 -16.33 -17.94 -17.77
CA ARG A 71 -16.70 -19.31 -17.42
C ARG A 71 -18.20 -19.47 -17.45
N PHE A 72 -18.70 -20.39 -18.28
CA PHE A 72 -20.09 -20.77 -18.34
C PHE A 72 -20.43 -21.89 -17.34
N ARG A 73 -21.69 -21.93 -16.91
CA ARG A 73 -22.20 -22.95 -15.97
C ARG A 73 -22.20 -24.33 -16.61
N ALA A 74 -22.01 -25.35 -15.79
CA ALA A 74 -22.06 -26.73 -16.24
C ALA A 74 -23.38 -27.05 -16.98
N GLY A 75 -23.27 -27.65 -18.16
CA GLY A 75 -24.41 -28.01 -19.02
C GLY A 75 -24.77 -26.97 -20.08
N VAL A 76 -24.15 -25.78 -20.07
CA VAL A 76 -24.21 -24.86 -21.22
C VAL A 76 -23.36 -25.47 -22.34
N THR A 77 -23.98 -25.75 -23.49
CA THR A 77 -23.29 -26.35 -24.64
C THR A 77 -22.50 -25.32 -25.42
N GLN A 78 -21.44 -25.73 -26.12
CA GLN A 78 -20.67 -24.80 -26.96
C GLN A 78 -21.53 -24.04 -27.98
N ASP A 79 -22.44 -24.72 -28.67
CA ASP A 79 -23.38 -24.08 -29.60
C ASP A 79 -24.23 -22.97 -28.95
N ALA A 80 -24.46 -23.05 -27.63
CA ALA A 80 -25.17 -22.02 -26.88
C ALA A 80 -24.25 -20.85 -26.56
N ILE A 81 -23.00 -21.12 -26.19
CA ILE A 81 -21.97 -20.09 -25.96
C ILE A 81 -21.72 -19.29 -27.24
N GLU A 82 -21.55 -19.96 -28.38
CA GLU A 82 -21.36 -19.33 -29.69
C GLU A 82 -22.54 -18.42 -30.06
N LYS A 83 -23.78 -18.85 -29.77
CA LYS A 83 -24.98 -18.00 -29.98
C LYS A 83 -25.05 -16.82 -29.03
N ILE A 84 -24.53 -16.96 -27.81
CA ILE A 84 -24.45 -15.85 -26.85
C ILE A 84 -23.46 -14.81 -27.37
N ALA A 85 -22.23 -15.22 -27.70
CA ALA A 85 -21.20 -14.33 -28.23
C ALA A 85 -21.68 -13.61 -29.51
N GLN A 86 -22.24 -14.34 -30.48
CA GLN A 86 -22.82 -13.76 -31.70
C GLN A 86 -23.94 -12.76 -31.41
N ARG A 87 -24.81 -13.02 -30.42
CA ARG A 87 -25.90 -12.11 -30.04
C ARG A 87 -25.36 -10.82 -29.41
N LEU A 88 -24.23 -10.89 -28.74
CA LEU A 88 -23.58 -9.76 -28.10
C LEU A 88 -22.62 -9.02 -29.04
N ASN A 89 -22.42 -9.53 -30.27
CA ASN A 89 -21.43 -9.07 -31.22
C ASN A 89 -20.02 -9.17 -30.63
N ASP A 90 -19.70 -10.35 -30.10
CA ASP A 90 -18.39 -10.70 -29.54
C ASP A 90 -17.89 -11.98 -30.23
N GLU A 91 -16.57 -12.18 -30.27
CA GLU A 91 -15.92 -13.36 -30.85
C GLU A 91 -15.36 -14.28 -29.74
N ILE A 92 -15.37 -15.60 -29.99
CA ILE A 92 -14.67 -16.55 -29.13
C ILE A 92 -13.26 -16.72 -29.70
N GLU A 93 -12.29 -16.04 -29.07
CA GLU A 93 -10.89 -16.01 -29.52
C GLU A 93 -10.19 -17.34 -29.22
N ASP A 94 -10.39 -17.90 -28.03
CA ASP A 94 -9.75 -19.13 -27.59
C ASP A 94 -10.59 -19.88 -26.54
N ARG A 95 -10.23 -21.14 -26.26
CA ARG A 95 -10.83 -21.97 -25.22
C ARG A 95 -9.77 -22.54 -24.30
N ILE A 96 -9.94 -22.34 -23.00
CA ILE A 96 -8.99 -22.83 -22.02
C ILE A 96 -9.33 -24.28 -21.67
N GLU A 97 -8.83 -25.22 -22.46
CA GLU A 97 -9.17 -26.66 -22.38
C GLU A 97 -8.96 -27.28 -20.98
N ALA A 98 -8.04 -26.71 -20.17
CA ALA A 98 -7.77 -27.18 -18.81
C ALA A 98 -8.93 -26.91 -17.82
N ILE A 99 -9.84 -25.99 -18.16
CA ILE A 99 -10.98 -25.60 -17.33
C ILE A 99 -12.26 -25.69 -18.16
N ASP A 100 -13.10 -26.68 -17.85
CA ASP A 100 -14.35 -26.90 -18.57
C ASP A 100 -15.26 -25.67 -18.51
N GLY A 101 -15.74 -25.26 -19.68
CA GLY A 101 -16.61 -24.10 -19.90
C GLY A 101 -15.94 -22.73 -19.81
N LEU A 102 -14.61 -22.63 -19.85
CA LEU A 102 -13.87 -21.36 -19.85
C LEU A 102 -13.43 -20.96 -21.26
N ASP A 103 -14.02 -19.89 -21.78
CA ASP A 103 -13.73 -19.32 -23.09
C ASP A 103 -13.14 -17.91 -22.96
N VAL A 104 -12.25 -17.56 -23.89
CA VAL A 104 -11.72 -16.20 -24.08
C VAL A 104 -12.63 -15.50 -25.08
N ILE A 105 -13.20 -14.37 -24.69
CA ILE A 105 -14.13 -13.58 -25.49
C ILE A 105 -13.50 -12.23 -25.82
N GLU A 106 -13.46 -11.89 -27.11
CA GLU A 106 -13.06 -10.56 -27.62
C GLU A 106 -14.32 -9.73 -27.95
N ASP A 107 -14.42 -8.51 -27.42
CA ASP A 107 -15.54 -7.60 -27.73
C ASP A 107 -15.32 -6.84 -29.04
N GLU A 108 -16.26 -6.97 -29.98
CA GLU A 108 -16.22 -6.27 -31.28
C GLU A 108 -16.92 -4.90 -31.24
N ASN A 109 -17.42 -4.50 -30.08
CA ASN A 109 -18.19 -3.26 -29.91
C ASN A 109 -17.32 -2.08 -29.47
N GLY A 110 -16.03 -2.31 -29.18
CA GLY A 110 -15.09 -1.31 -28.67
C GLY A 110 -15.37 -0.91 -27.23
N LYS A 111 -16.01 -1.78 -26.44
CA LYS A 111 -16.20 -1.57 -24.99
C LYS A 111 -14.91 -1.83 -24.24
N ASP A 112 -14.79 -1.23 -23.06
CA ASP A 112 -13.74 -1.58 -22.12
C ASP A 112 -14.01 -2.94 -21.47
N ALA A 113 -12.96 -3.61 -20.99
CA ALA A 113 -13.06 -4.95 -20.40
C ALA A 113 -13.97 -5.02 -19.18
N GLU A 114 -14.08 -3.96 -18.37
CA GLU A 114 -14.96 -3.95 -17.20
C GLU A 114 -16.44 -3.96 -17.60
N SER A 115 -16.78 -3.18 -18.63
CA SER A 115 -18.11 -3.18 -19.24
C SER A 115 -18.50 -4.54 -19.83
N VAL A 116 -17.57 -5.21 -20.53
CA VAL A 116 -17.79 -6.54 -21.11
C VAL A 116 -17.94 -7.59 -20.00
N VAL A 117 -17.09 -7.55 -18.97
CA VAL A 117 -17.22 -8.41 -17.78
C VAL A 117 -18.59 -8.25 -17.14
N ALA A 118 -19.06 -7.02 -16.94
CA ALA A 118 -20.38 -6.75 -16.36
C ALA A 118 -21.52 -7.30 -17.24
N GLN A 119 -21.41 -7.16 -18.56
CA GLN A 119 -22.36 -7.68 -19.53
C GLN A 119 -22.48 -9.21 -19.47
N TYR A 120 -21.36 -9.94 -19.41
CA TYR A 120 -21.38 -11.40 -19.30
C TYR A 120 -21.82 -11.88 -17.92
N ARG A 121 -21.40 -11.23 -16.83
CA ARG A 121 -21.84 -11.56 -15.45
C ARG A 121 -23.36 -11.44 -15.26
N ALA A 122 -24.04 -10.62 -16.06
CA ALA A 122 -25.49 -10.48 -16.01
C ALA A 122 -26.26 -11.65 -16.64
N LEU A 123 -25.58 -12.55 -17.36
CA LEU A 123 -26.21 -13.71 -18.01
C LEU A 123 -26.39 -14.87 -17.02
N PRO A 124 -27.58 -15.52 -16.98
CA PRO A 124 -27.80 -16.66 -16.10
C PRO A 124 -26.92 -17.88 -16.44
N GLU A 125 -26.45 -17.98 -17.69
CA GLU A 125 -25.56 -19.03 -18.19
C GLU A 125 -24.10 -18.88 -17.72
N VAL A 126 -23.71 -17.71 -17.24
CA VAL A 126 -22.31 -17.39 -16.87
C VAL A 126 -22.11 -17.62 -15.38
N ASP A 127 -21.06 -18.36 -15.02
CA ASP A 127 -20.61 -18.58 -13.65
C ASP A 127 -19.80 -17.39 -13.12
N TYR A 128 -18.77 -17.01 -13.88
CA TYR A 128 -18.03 -15.77 -13.66
C TYR A 128 -17.48 -15.23 -14.98
N ALA A 129 -17.15 -13.95 -14.98
CA ALA A 129 -16.32 -13.33 -16.00
C ALA A 129 -15.28 -12.41 -15.36
N GLU A 130 -14.10 -12.29 -15.95
CA GLU A 130 -13.02 -11.39 -15.52
C GLU A 130 -12.24 -10.88 -16.74
N ALA A 131 -11.52 -9.77 -16.59
CA ALA A 131 -10.72 -9.22 -17.68
C ALA A 131 -9.49 -10.12 -17.95
N ASN A 132 -9.21 -10.39 -19.23
CA ASN A 132 -7.96 -11.03 -19.62
C ASN A 132 -6.83 -10.00 -19.47
N SER A 133 -6.16 -10.00 -18.32
CA SER A 133 -5.16 -8.97 -17.99
C SER A 133 -3.80 -9.35 -18.54
N GLU A 134 -3.13 -8.40 -19.19
CA GLU A 134 -1.76 -8.58 -19.65
C GLU A 134 -0.80 -8.72 -18.45
N ILE A 135 -0.17 -9.89 -18.31
CA ILE A 135 0.83 -10.14 -17.27
C ILE A 135 2.22 -9.89 -17.86
N LYS A 136 2.90 -8.84 -17.39
CA LYS A 136 4.28 -8.52 -17.78
C LYS A 136 5.25 -8.98 -16.70
N LEU A 137 6.42 -9.47 -17.12
CA LEU A 137 7.58 -9.58 -16.24
C LEU A 137 7.95 -8.16 -15.80
N ASP A 138 8.27 -7.99 -14.51
CA ASP A 138 8.89 -6.76 -14.04
C ASP A 138 10.15 -6.49 -14.89
N HIS A 139 10.11 -5.40 -15.65
CA HIS A 139 11.19 -5.02 -16.54
C HIS A 139 12.45 -4.73 -15.71
N ASP A 140 13.60 -5.18 -16.24
CA ASP A 140 14.94 -4.98 -15.68
C ASP A 140 15.15 -3.58 -15.06
N ASP A 141 15.74 -3.60 -13.87
CA ASP A 141 15.90 -2.56 -12.85
C ASP A 141 16.84 -1.41 -13.28
N SER A 142 17.15 -1.28 -14.57
CA SER A 142 18.14 -0.36 -15.13
C SER A 142 17.57 1.02 -15.49
N GLY A 143 16.25 1.21 -15.36
CA GLY A 143 15.56 2.49 -15.63
C GLY A 143 14.70 3.02 -14.49
N ARG A 144 14.90 2.57 -13.23
CA ARG A 144 14.00 2.81 -12.09
C ARG A 144 13.42 4.23 -12.06
N LYS A 145 12.16 4.34 -12.48
CA LYS A 145 11.27 5.46 -12.16
C LYS A 145 11.13 5.41 -10.63
N HIS A 146 11.79 6.32 -9.92
CA HIS A 146 11.57 6.48 -8.49
C HIS A 146 10.61 7.65 -8.36
N LEU A 147 9.46 7.43 -7.74
CA LEU A 147 8.60 8.54 -7.33
C LEU A 147 9.05 8.97 -5.94
N HIS A 148 9.21 10.27 -5.73
CA HIS A 148 9.43 10.86 -4.42
C HIS A 148 8.36 11.90 -4.16
N ALA A 149 8.10 12.12 -2.89
CA ALA A 149 7.23 13.18 -2.41
C ALA A 149 8.00 14.52 -2.47
N ASP A 150 7.34 15.60 -2.84
CA ASP A 150 7.90 16.96 -2.86
C ASP A 150 7.68 17.71 -1.53
N ASP A 151 7.27 16.99 -0.49
CA ASP A 151 7.04 17.47 0.86
C ASP A 151 8.31 17.97 1.57
N GLU A 152 8.17 19.04 2.35
CA GLU A 152 9.30 19.80 2.93
C GLU A 152 10.30 18.93 3.71
N LEU A 153 9.81 17.95 4.46
CA LEU A 153 10.61 17.11 5.35
C LEU A 153 10.85 15.70 4.80
N PHE A 154 10.41 15.39 3.57
CA PHE A 154 10.49 14.03 3.01
C PHE A 154 11.90 13.43 3.10
N PHE A 155 12.94 14.19 2.72
CA PHE A 155 14.33 13.71 2.74
C PHE A 155 14.89 13.46 4.15
N ARG A 156 14.17 13.83 5.21
CA ARG A 156 14.51 13.48 6.60
C ARG A 156 13.95 12.11 7.02
N GLN A 157 13.02 11.54 6.26
CA GLN A 157 12.38 10.26 6.55
C GLN A 157 13.24 9.09 6.07
N TRP A 158 14.32 8.80 6.81
CA TRP A 158 15.29 7.75 6.45
C TRP A 158 14.68 6.37 6.24
N GLY A 159 13.54 6.07 6.88
CA GLY A 159 12.81 4.81 6.70
C GLY A 159 12.19 4.65 5.33
N LEU A 160 11.84 5.76 4.66
CA LEU A 160 11.26 5.81 3.31
C LEU A 160 12.34 6.03 2.24
N PHE A 161 13.34 6.85 2.56
CA PHE A 161 14.49 7.13 1.71
C PHE A 161 15.80 7.18 2.49
N ASN A 162 16.64 6.17 2.31
CA ASN A 162 17.95 6.08 2.91
C ASN A 162 19.05 6.33 1.87
N SER A 163 19.60 7.54 1.85
CA SER A 163 20.75 7.91 1.02
C SER A 163 22.11 7.53 1.63
N GLY A 164 22.11 6.88 2.80
CA GLY A 164 23.32 6.69 3.61
C GLY A 164 23.61 7.89 4.52
N GLN A 165 22.61 8.74 4.75
CA GLN A 165 22.71 9.88 5.65
C GLN A 165 23.18 9.43 7.04
N ASN A 166 23.94 10.30 7.72
CA ASN A 166 24.48 10.06 9.07
C ASN A 166 25.35 8.78 9.20
N GLY A 167 25.96 8.33 8.11
CA GLY A 167 26.80 7.11 8.10
C GLY A 167 26.01 5.80 8.05
N GLY A 168 24.72 5.87 7.72
CA GLY A 168 23.87 4.71 7.45
C GLY A 168 24.25 3.97 6.16
N ARG A 169 23.64 2.80 5.95
CA ARG A 169 23.77 2.05 4.70
C ARG A 169 22.72 2.56 3.70
N ALA A 170 23.18 3.16 2.61
CA ALA A 170 22.28 3.59 1.53
C ALA A 170 21.40 2.43 1.02
N GLY A 171 20.13 2.73 0.76
CA GLY A 171 19.10 1.77 0.35
C GLY A 171 18.63 0.82 1.46
N ALA A 172 19.06 1.01 2.71
CA ALA A 172 18.48 0.32 3.88
C ALA A 172 17.22 1.06 4.35
N ASP A 173 16.23 1.11 3.48
CA ASP A 173 14.88 1.66 3.68
C ASP A 173 13.83 0.61 3.26
N ILE A 174 12.55 0.91 3.45
CA ILE A 174 11.45 0.02 3.04
C ILE A 174 11.20 0.04 1.54
N SER A 175 12.03 0.73 0.75
CA SER A 175 11.88 0.88 -0.70
C SER A 175 10.60 1.62 -1.14
N ALA A 176 10.11 2.55 -0.33
CA ALA A 176 8.86 3.27 -0.58
C ALA A 176 8.82 3.95 -1.96
N MET A 177 9.91 4.61 -2.37
CA MET A 177 10.00 5.29 -3.67
C MET A 177 9.84 4.35 -4.89
N ARG A 178 10.20 3.07 -4.74
CA ARG A 178 9.95 2.06 -5.77
C ARG A 178 8.49 1.62 -5.78
N ALA A 179 7.89 1.44 -4.61
CA ALA A 179 6.47 1.12 -4.49
C ALA A 179 5.59 2.24 -5.06
N TRP A 180 5.92 3.51 -4.78
CA TRP A 180 5.20 4.68 -5.28
C TRP A 180 5.27 4.87 -6.79
N ALA A 181 6.30 4.33 -7.44
CA ALA A 181 6.35 4.29 -8.90
C ALA A 181 5.30 3.35 -9.51
N VAL A 182 4.77 2.42 -8.70
CA VAL A 182 3.67 1.51 -9.07
C VAL A 182 2.34 2.08 -8.58
N THR A 183 2.24 2.45 -7.30
CA THR A 183 1.05 3.08 -6.71
C THR A 183 1.41 3.87 -5.46
N THR A 184 0.76 5.02 -5.28
CA THR A 184 0.84 5.82 -4.05
C THR A 184 -0.27 5.51 -3.06
N GLY A 185 -1.20 4.60 -3.40
CA GLY A 185 -2.33 4.28 -2.55
C GLY A 185 -3.68 4.22 -3.25
N SER A 186 -4.72 3.97 -2.45
CA SER A 186 -6.12 4.17 -2.81
C SER A 186 -6.94 4.51 -1.57
N ASP A 187 -7.81 5.52 -1.72
CA ASP A 187 -8.85 5.88 -0.76
C ASP A 187 -9.87 4.77 -0.47
N LYS A 188 -9.87 3.69 -1.26
CA LYS A 188 -10.63 2.47 -0.99
C LYS A 188 -10.05 1.63 0.14
N THR A 189 -8.78 1.84 0.50
CA THR A 189 -8.14 1.17 1.63
C THR A 189 -8.35 1.96 2.90
N VAL A 190 -9.00 1.34 3.89
CA VAL A 190 -9.17 1.90 5.23
C VAL A 190 -8.17 1.24 6.18
N VAL A 191 -7.46 2.03 6.97
CA VAL A 191 -6.56 1.58 8.03
C VAL A 191 -7.06 2.14 9.36
N ALA A 192 -7.48 1.25 10.26
CA ALA A 192 -7.85 1.64 11.62
C ALA A 192 -6.60 1.86 12.48
N VAL A 193 -6.52 3.01 13.14
CA VAL A 193 -5.45 3.39 14.06
C VAL A 193 -6.00 3.35 15.47
N LEU A 194 -5.77 2.21 16.13
CA LEU A 194 -6.09 2.00 17.54
C LEU A 194 -4.93 2.58 18.36
N ASP A 195 -5.12 3.78 18.91
CA ASP A 195 -4.04 4.52 19.59
C ASP A 195 -4.62 5.61 20.54
N SER A 196 -3.88 6.69 20.80
CA SER A 196 -4.31 7.86 21.60
C SER A 196 -5.29 8.79 20.90
N GLY A 197 -5.78 8.41 19.72
CA GLY A 197 -6.55 9.27 18.82
C GLY A 197 -5.70 9.78 17.66
N VAL A 198 -6.30 10.59 16.78
CA VAL A 198 -5.59 11.26 15.70
C VAL A 198 -6.09 12.70 15.60
N ASP A 199 -5.19 13.65 15.44
CA ASP A 199 -5.55 15.01 15.02
C ASP A 199 -6.09 14.98 13.59
N TYR A 200 -7.39 14.77 13.49
CA TYR A 200 -8.11 14.71 12.22
C TYR A 200 -8.21 16.06 11.50
N THR A 201 -7.72 17.14 12.14
CA THR A 201 -7.63 18.47 11.52
C THR A 201 -6.21 18.80 11.04
N HIS A 202 -5.23 17.94 11.30
CA HIS A 202 -3.85 18.16 10.90
C HIS A 202 -3.77 18.31 9.37
N PRO A 203 -3.12 19.38 8.85
CA PRO A 203 -3.17 19.72 7.42
C PRO A 203 -2.60 18.62 6.52
N ASP A 204 -1.67 17.83 7.04
CA ASP A 204 -1.02 16.71 6.33
C ASP A 204 -1.79 15.38 6.42
N LEU A 205 -2.89 15.34 7.18
CA LEU A 205 -3.71 14.13 7.40
C LEU A 205 -5.18 14.31 7.04
N ALA A 206 -5.71 15.54 7.11
CA ALA A 206 -7.15 15.81 7.02
C ALA A 206 -7.82 15.18 5.77
N ASN A 207 -7.15 15.19 4.61
CA ASN A 207 -7.67 14.59 3.38
C ASN A 207 -7.71 13.06 3.42
N ASN A 208 -6.86 12.45 4.24
CA ASN A 208 -6.76 11.01 4.46
C ASN A 208 -7.56 10.53 5.68
N ILE A 209 -8.25 11.41 6.41
CA ILE A 209 -9.11 10.96 7.51
C ILE A 209 -10.35 10.24 6.94
N TRP A 210 -10.64 9.08 7.51
CA TRP A 210 -11.86 8.33 7.22
C TRP A 210 -13.08 9.15 7.66
N THR A 211 -14.09 9.16 6.80
CA THR A 211 -15.39 9.77 7.12
C THR A 211 -16.44 8.69 6.93
N ARG A 212 -17.27 8.48 7.94
CA ARG A 212 -18.33 7.50 7.92
C ARG A 212 -19.24 7.68 6.71
N PRO A 213 -19.36 6.66 5.83
CA PRO A 213 -20.34 6.69 4.74
C PRO A 213 -21.77 6.81 5.29
N PRO A 214 -22.67 7.57 4.63
CA PRO A 214 -24.03 7.81 5.12
C PRO A 214 -24.92 6.56 5.16
N ILE A 215 -24.51 5.48 4.49
CA ILE A 215 -25.22 4.20 4.47
C ILE A 215 -24.92 3.33 5.70
N ILE A 216 -23.80 3.57 6.38
CA ILE A 216 -23.42 2.84 7.60
C ILE A 216 -24.08 3.55 8.78
N LYS A 217 -24.91 2.80 9.52
CA LYS A 217 -25.58 3.32 10.72
C LYS A 217 -24.55 3.74 11.77
N ALA A 218 -24.91 4.76 12.55
CA ALA A 218 -24.15 5.14 13.73
C ALA A 218 -23.97 3.93 14.66
N TYR A 219 -22.84 3.88 15.36
CA TYR A 219 -22.51 2.78 16.24
C TYR A 219 -23.52 2.79 17.39
N GLN A 220 -24.02 1.61 17.72
CA GLN A 220 -25.01 1.41 18.76
C GLN A 220 -24.46 0.37 19.72
N ASP A 221 -24.37 0.77 20.97
CA ASP A 221 -24.02 -0.12 22.08
C ASP A 221 -25.09 0.08 23.16
N ASP A 222 -25.68 -1.03 23.59
CA ASP A 222 -26.76 -1.06 24.57
C ASP A 222 -26.27 -0.62 25.97
N ASP A 223 -24.95 -0.71 26.23
CA ASP A 223 -24.33 -0.31 27.49
C ASP A 223 -23.96 1.20 27.52
N LEU A 224 -23.90 1.86 26.35
CA LEU A 224 -23.66 3.30 26.19
C LEU A 224 -24.98 4.08 26.36
N THR A 225 -25.49 4.05 27.60
CA THR A 225 -26.87 4.37 27.99
C THR A 225 -27.27 5.85 28.04
N SER A 226 -26.72 6.76 27.22
CA SER A 226 -27.23 8.14 27.18
C SER A 226 -27.55 8.65 25.77
N ASP A 227 -28.85 8.64 25.48
CA ASP A 227 -29.59 9.64 24.68
C ASP A 227 -29.58 9.57 23.15
N GLY A 228 -28.97 8.57 22.51
CA GLY A 228 -29.16 8.36 21.07
C GLY A 228 -27.94 7.81 20.33
N PRO A 229 -27.98 7.78 18.98
CA PRO A 229 -26.85 7.32 18.17
C PRO A 229 -25.62 8.22 18.38
N ILE A 230 -24.45 7.60 18.51
CA ILE A 230 -23.16 8.29 18.66
C ILE A 230 -22.78 8.96 17.33
N ASP A 231 -22.36 10.23 17.40
CA ASP A 231 -21.93 10.98 16.21
C ASP A 231 -20.45 10.71 15.88
N ASP A 232 -20.19 9.51 15.38
CA ASP A 232 -18.84 9.00 15.12
C ASP A 232 -18.41 9.20 13.66
N VAL A 233 -18.45 10.45 13.21
CA VAL A 233 -18.19 10.84 11.81
C VAL A 233 -16.78 10.45 11.37
N HIS A 234 -15.79 10.70 12.21
CA HIS A 234 -14.38 10.47 11.87
C HIS A 234 -13.79 9.22 12.51
N GLY A 235 -14.46 8.66 13.51
CA GLY A 235 -13.97 7.52 14.29
C GLY A 235 -14.62 7.54 15.66
N PHE A 236 -14.01 6.84 16.63
CA PHE A 236 -14.62 6.64 17.94
C PHE A 236 -13.60 6.76 19.07
N ASN A 237 -14.05 7.32 20.19
CA ASN A 237 -13.29 7.48 21.42
C ASN A 237 -13.86 6.56 22.49
N LEU A 238 -13.11 5.53 22.80
CA LEU A 238 -13.46 4.48 23.75
C LEU A 238 -13.04 4.81 25.18
N VAL A 239 -12.26 5.87 25.37
CA VAL A 239 -11.92 6.37 26.71
C VAL A 239 -13.10 7.13 27.30
N GLU A 240 -13.83 7.86 26.46
CA GLU A 240 -14.96 8.71 26.85
C GLU A 240 -16.31 8.25 26.28
N ASP A 241 -16.32 7.13 25.55
CA ASP A 241 -17.48 6.54 24.89
C ASP A 241 -18.26 7.54 23.99
N ASN A 242 -17.53 8.28 23.15
CA ASN A 242 -18.12 9.29 22.27
C ASN A 242 -17.48 9.31 20.86
N GLY A 243 -18.07 10.09 19.95
CA GLY A 243 -17.66 10.14 18.54
C GLY A 243 -16.45 11.02 18.22
N ASP A 244 -15.73 11.53 19.21
CA ASP A 244 -14.60 12.45 19.02
C ASP A 244 -13.25 11.79 19.33
N PRO A 245 -12.56 11.20 18.33
CA PRO A 245 -11.29 10.51 18.52
C PRO A 245 -10.08 11.47 18.45
N MET A 246 -10.26 12.76 18.80
CA MET A 246 -9.19 13.74 18.77
C MET A 246 -8.02 13.32 19.65
N ASP A 247 -6.80 13.47 19.13
CA ASP A 247 -5.58 13.16 19.86
C ASP A 247 -5.23 14.28 20.83
N ASP A 248 -4.93 13.90 22.07
CA ASP A 248 -4.48 14.78 23.16
C ASP A 248 -3.10 14.35 23.71
N ASN A 249 -2.51 13.28 23.15
CA ASN A 249 -1.18 12.77 23.51
C ASN A 249 -0.16 13.03 22.40
N GLY A 250 -0.55 12.82 21.14
CA GLY A 250 0.28 12.98 19.94
C GLY A 250 0.88 11.68 19.39
N HIS A 251 0.86 10.57 20.14
CA HIS A 251 1.39 9.28 19.68
C HIS A 251 0.61 8.74 18.47
N GLY A 252 -0.73 8.72 18.55
CA GLY A 252 -1.57 8.23 17.47
C GLY A 252 -1.50 9.10 16.21
N THR A 253 -1.45 10.43 16.34
CA THR A 253 -1.20 11.34 15.20
C THR A 253 0.14 11.07 14.53
N HIS A 254 1.19 10.82 15.32
CA HIS A 254 2.49 10.46 14.78
C HIS A 254 2.46 9.12 14.03
N CYS A 255 1.82 8.09 14.59
CA CYS A 255 1.61 6.80 13.93
C CYS A 255 0.81 6.97 12.62
N ALA A 256 -0.27 7.75 12.64
CA ALA A 256 -1.08 8.06 11.47
C ALA A 256 -0.27 8.76 10.37
N GLY A 257 0.61 9.70 10.71
CA GLY A 257 1.52 10.36 9.76
C GLY A 257 2.46 9.38 9.05
N ILE A 258 3.01 8.41 9.78
CA ILE A 258 3.85 7.36 9.16
C ILE A 258 3.05 6.49 8.20
N ILE A 259 1.80 6.15 8.56
CA ILE A 259 0.93 5.33 7.73
C ILE A 259 0.53 6.09 6.45
N GLY A 260 0.04 7.33 6.59
CA GLY A 260 -0.64 8.01 5.50
C GLY A 260 -0.77 9.51 5.65
N ALA A 261 0.29 10.21 6.07
CA ALA A 261 0.40 11.61 5.68
C ALA A 261 0.31 11.75 4.14
N GLU A 262 -0.41 12.75 3.68
CA GLU A 262 -0.68 12.98 2.26
C GLU A 262 0.60 13.39 1.54
N GLY A 263 1.29 12.44 0.92
CA GLY A 263 2.49 12.75 0.15
C GLY A 263 2.18 13.53 -1.13
N GLY A 264 3.08 14.43 -1.50
CA GLY A 264 2.97 15.23 -2.71
C GLY A 264 2.14 16.51 -2.55
N ASN A 265 1.82 16.91 -1.32
CA ASN A 265 1.04 18.12 -1.03
C ASN A 265 1.94 19.33 -0.71
N GLY A 266 3.26 19.11 -0.58
CA GLY A 266 4.26 20.13 -0.33
C GLY A 266 4.35 20.56 1.14
N LEU A 267 3.71 19.83 2.06
CA LEU A 267 3.65 20.10 3.48
C LEU A 267 4.31 18.95 4.25
N GLY A 268 4.92 19.25 5.40
CA GLY A 268 5.26 18.21 6.38
C GLY A 268 6.04 17.03 5.80
N VAL A 269 5.45 15.84 5.88
CA VAL A 269 6.07 14.53 5.61
C VAL A 269 5.19 13.72 4.65
N ALA A 270 5.73 12.64 4.08
CA ALA A 270 4.93 11.68 3.32
C ALA A 270 4.67 10.41 4.15
N GLY A 271 3.45 9.90 4.14
CA GLY A 271 3.14 8.57 4.66
C GLY A 271 3.63 7.47 3.72
N VAL A 272 3.62 6.22 4.19
CA VAL A 272 3.87 5.06 3.32
C VAL A 272 2.79 4.96 2.23
N ASN A 273 1.55 5.26 2.58
CA ASN A 273 0.39 5.23 1.69
C ASN A 273 -0.23 6.63 1.59
N TRP A 274 0.06 7.35 0.50
CA TRP A 274 -0.30 8.77 0.34
C TRP A 274 -1.79 8.98 0.17
N ASN A 275 -2.50 7.99 -0.36
CA ASN A 275 -3.95 8.02 -0.56
C ASN A 275 -4.56 6.84 0.19
N VAL A 276 -5.01 7.08 1.42
CA VAL A 276 -5.58 6.06 2.32
C VAL A 276 -6.69 6.72 3.14
N LYS A 277 -7.58 5.92 3.73
CA LYS A 277 -8.48 6.40 4.77
C LYS A 277 -8.05 5.90 6.14
N ILE A 278 -7.67 6.82 7.02
CA ILE A 278 -7.25 6.57 8.40
C ILE A 278 -8.47 6.69 9.28
N MET A 279 -8.86 5.59 9.94
CA MET A 279 -9.96 5.57 10.91
C MET A 279 -9.37 5.62 12.32
N PRO A 280 -9.43 6.77 13.01
CA PRO A 280 -8.92 6.91 14.37
C PRO A 280 -9.84 6.21 15.37
N LEU A 281 -9.26 5.37 16.23
CA LEU A 281 -9.94 4.72 17.33
C LEU A 281 -9.14 4.97 18.61
N LYS A 282 -9.60 5.94 19.39
CA LYS A 282 -8.92 6.39 20.60
C LYS A 282 -9.26 5.44 21.74
N PHE A 283 -8.32 4.58 22.12
CA PHE A 283 -8.45 3.71 23.30
C PHE A 283 -7.44 4.07 24.40
N MET A 284 -6.53 5.02 24.13
CA MET A 284 -5.57 5.57 25.08
C MET A 284 -5.85 7.05 25.38
N ASP A 285 -5.66 7.45 26.64
CA ASP A 285 -5.84 8.82 27.13
C ASP A 285 -4.64 9.74 26.85
N GLU A 286 -4.71 10.98 27.35
CA GLU A 286 -3.65 12.00 27.23
C GLU A 286 -2.28 11.56 27.79
N ASN A 287 -2.25 10.56 28.68
CA ASN A 287 -1.03 9.99 29.24
C ASN A 287 -0.54 8.75 28.47
N GLY A 288 -1.19 8.38 27.36
CA GLY A 288 -0.90 7.19 26.59
C GLY A 288 -1.31 5.90 27.30
N SER A 289 -2.29 5.98 28.20
CA SER A 289 -2.79 4.84 28.98
C SER A 289 -4.18 4.43 28.52
N GLY A 290 -4.40 3.13 28.35
CA GLY A 290 -5.67 2.56 27.92
C GLY A 290 -5.87 1.16 28.49
N THR A 291 -7.09 0.64 28.43
CA THR A 291 -7.38 -0.71 28.90
C THR A 291 -7.44 -1.72 27.76
N THR A 292 -7.20 -3.00 28.07
CA THR A 292 -7.41 -4.08 27.10
C THR A 292 -8.88 -4.23 26.69
N LYS A 293 -9.83 -3.86 27.57
CA LYS A 293 -11.26 -3.82 27.23
C LYS A 293 -11.48 -2.85 26.07
N ASP A 294 -11.02 -1.61 26.22
CA ASP A 294 -11.25 -0.56 25.23
C ASP A 294 -10.49 -0.89 23.92
N ALA A 295 -9.31 -1.51 24.00
CA ALA A 295 -8.63 -2.03 22.81
C ALA A 295 -9.45 -3.11 22.06
N ILE A 296 -10.14 -4.00 22.78
CA ILE A 296 -11.00 -5.03 22.18
C ILE A 296 -12.26 -4.39 21.59
N GLU A 297 -12.85 -3.42 22.27
CA GLU A 297 -14.02 -2.70 21.76
C GLU A 297 -13.69 -1.90 20.50
N ALA A 298 -12.49 -1.36 20.40
CA ALA A 298 -12.03 -0.70 19.18
C ALA A 298 -11.95 -1.69 18.01
N ILE A 299 -11.53 -2.93 18.25
CA ILE A 299 -11.56 -3.99 17.23
C ILE A 299 -12.99 -4.35 16.86
N ASN A 300 -13.89 -4.49 17.83
CA ASN A 300 -15.31 -4.78 17.57
C ASN A 300 -15.97 -3.69 16.73
N TYR A 301 -15.69 -2.42 17.04
CA TYR A 301 -16.16 -1.28 16.26
C TYR A 301 -15.79 -1.40 14.77
N VAL A 302 -14.58 -1.86 14.45
CA VAL A 302 -14.15 -2.09 13.07
C VAL A 302 -14.85 -3.30 12.46
N ILE A 303 -15.05 -4.39 13.20
CA ILE A 303 -15.68 -5.61 12.67
C ILE A 303 -17.15 -5.38 12.33
N ASP A 304 -17.84 -4.56 13.13
CA ASP A 304 -19.25 -4.27 12.96
C ASP A 304 -19.51 -3.22 11.84
N ARG A 305 -18.48 -2.76 11.13
CA ARG A 305 -18.53 -1.65 10.15
C ARG A 305 -17.76 -1.92 8.86
#